data_AF-A0A7C5DT18-F1
#
_entry.id   AF-A0A7C5DT18-F1
#
_cell.length_a   1.000
_cell.length_b   1.000
_cell.length_c   1.000
_cell.angle_alpha   90.00
_cell.angle_beta   90.00
_cell.angle_gamma   90.00
#
_symmetry.space_group_name_H-M   'P 1'
#
loop_
_entity.id
_entity.type
_entity.pdbx_description
1 polymer ?
#
loop_
_entity_poly.entity_id
_entity_poly.type
_entity_poly.pdbx_seq_one_letter_code
_entity_poly.pdbx_strand_id
1 'polypeptide(L)' 'MSEYETVDIASDFARRVARHVDRPVVKSVGRVVQVGDCVARLSGLGDVGLNELLEFETGVMGIALNLE' A
#
# COMPACT_ATOMS: atom_id res chain seq x y z
N MET A 1 -13.34 -7.07 -37.78
CA MET A 1 -14.14 -6.86 -36.56
C MET A 1 -13.43 -7.63 -35.47
N SER A 2 -12.82 -6.95 -34.51
CA SER A 2 -11.95 -7.58 -33.49
C SER A 2 -12.78 -8.52 -32.63
N GLU A 3 -12.37 -9.77 -32.54
CA GLU A 3 -12.86 -10.71 -31.53
C GLU A 3 -12.58 -10.08 -30.15
N TYR A 4 -13.64 -9.75 -29.42
CA TYR A 4 -13.53 -9.49 -27.99
C TYR A 4 -13.56 -10.86 -27.32
N GLU A 5 -12.40 -11.33 -26.85
CA GLU A 5 -12.36 -12.41 -25.86
C GLU A 5 -13.27 -12.00 -24.70
N THR A 6 -14.35 -12.77 -24.50
CA THR A 6 -15.25 -12.54 -23.39
C THR A 6 -14.50 -12.93 -22.13
N VAL A 7 -13.92 -11.95 -21.43
CA VAL A 7 -13.21 -12.18 -20.18
C VAL A 7 -14.21 -12.79 -19.18
N ASP A 8 -14.03 -14.06 -18.86
CA ASP A 8 -14.81 -14.73 -17.82
C ASP A 8 -14.33 -14.24 -16.44
N ILE A 9 -15.01 -13.20 -15.97
CA ILE A 9 -14.77 -12.51 -14.69
C ILE A 9 -14.80 -13.50 -13.51
N ALA A 10 -15.71 -14.49 -13.55
CA ALA A 10 -15.85 -15.46 -12.46
C ALA A 10 -14.62 -16.38 -12.38
N SER A 11 -14.13 -16.83 -13.53
CA SER A 11 -12.93 -17.65 -13.61
C SER A 11 -11.66 -16.90 -13.17
N ASP A 12 -11.54 -15.62 -13.50
CA ASP A 12 -10.39 -14.78 -13.09
C ASP A 12 -10.39 -14.53 -11.58
N PHE A 13 -11.55 -14.19 -11.01
CA PHE A 13 -11.67 -14.01 -9.57
C PHE A 13 -11.32 -15.29 -8.80
N ALA A 14 -11.88 -16.43 -9.22
CA ALA A 14 -11.59 -17.73 -8.60
C ALA A 14 -10.09 -18.06 -8.65
N ARG A 15 -9.43 -17.73 -9.76
CA ARG A 15 -7.97 -17.91 -9.93
C ARG A 15 -7.17 -17.01 -8.99
N ARG A 16 -7.57 -15.75 -8.80
CA ARG A 16 -6.90 -14.80 -7.89
C ARG A 16 -7.03 -15.24 -6.43
N VAL A 17 -8.22 -15.71 -6.03
CA VAL A 17 -8.44 -16.27 -4.67
C VAL A 17 -7.61 -17.53 -4.46
N ALA A 18 -7.60 -18.47 -5.40
CA ALA A 18 -6.83 -19.71 -5.29
C ALA A 18 -5.30 -19.49 -5.21
N ARG A 19 -4.80 -18.37 -5.76
CA ARG A 19 -3.38 -17.97 -5.69
C ARG A 19 -3.04 -17.12 -4.48
N HIS A 20 -4.04 -16.63 -3.74
CA HIS A 20 -3.78 -15.81 -2.57
C HIS A 20 -3.14 -16.66 -1.47
N VAL A 21 -2.02 -16.19 -0.94
CA VAL A 21 -1.33 -16.83 0.17
C VAL A 21 -1.37 -15.88 1.34
N ASP A 22 -2.01 -16.32 2.41
CA ASP A 22 -2.09 -15.53 3.65
C ASP A 22 -0.76 -15.64 4.39
N ARG A 23 0.15 -14.70 4.10
CA ARG A 23 1.47 -14.61 4.73
C ARG A 23 1.47 -13.46 5.72
N PRO A 24 1.55 -13.72 7.04
CA PRO A 24 1.76 -12.65 8.00
C PRO A 24 3.14 -12.04 7.76
N VAL A 25 3.17 -10.72 7.50
CA VAL A 25 4.40 -9.96 7.30
C VAL A 25 4.56 -9.03 8.50
N VAL A 26 5.72 -9.09 9.15
CA VAL A 26 6.09 -8.08 10.15
C VAL A 26 6.39 -6.79 9.40
N LYS A 27 5.68 -5.72 9.73
CA LYS A 27 5.88 -4.40 9.14
C LYS A 27 6.23 -3.40 10.24
N SER A 28 7.13 -2.47 9.94
CA SER A 28 7.34 -1.29 10.76
C SER A 28 6.14 -0.37 10.58
N VAL A 29 5.55 0.10 11.68
CA VAL A 29 4.38 0.98 11.66
C VAL A 29 4.67 2.28 12.39
N GLY A 30 4.00 3.34 11.96
CA GLY A 30 4.08 4.66 12.59
C GLY A 30 2.70 5.24 12.83
N ARG A 31 2.68 6.34 13.58
CA ARG A 31 1.47 7.09 13.88
C ARG A 31 1.60 8.52 13.38
N VAL A 32 0.54 9.02 12.77
CA VAL A 32 0.42 10.43 12.40
C VAL A 32 0.32 11.29 13.66
N VAL A 33 1.23 12.26 13.81
CA VAL A 33 1.26 13.23 14.90
C VAL A 33 0.64 14.55 14.46
N GLN A 34 0.90 14.96 13.22
CA GLN A 34 0.42 16.22 12.64
C GLN A 34 0.22 16.08 11.14
N VAL A 35 -0.76 16.81 10.59
CA VAL A 35 -0.98 16.96 9.14
C VAL A 35 -1.21 18.43 8.82
N GLY A 36 -0.58 18.94 7.76
CA GLY A 36 -0.77 20.30 7.25
C GLY A 36 -0.08 20.49 5.90
N ASP A 37 -0.67 21.27 5.01
CA ASP A 37 -0.09 21.65 3.70
C ASP A 37 0.47 20.47 2.88
N CYS A 38 -0.29 19.37 2.84
CA CYS A 38 0.11 18.12 2.17
C CYS A 38 1.36 17.44 2.77
N VAL A 39 1.77 17.82 3.98
CA VAL A 39 2.86 17.20 4.76
C VAL A 39 2.28 16.57 6.02
N ALA A 40 2.70 15.34 6.31
CA ALA A 40 2.38 14.65 7.55
C ALA A 40 3.66 14.42 8.37
N ARG A 41 3.60 14.70 9.67
CA ARG A 41 4.64 14.32 10.63
C ARG A 41 4.24 13.01 11.30
N LEU A 42 5.13 12.03 11.22
CA LEU A 42 4.92 10.69 11.75
C LEU A 42 5.88 10.44 12.92
N SER A 43 5.49 9.55 13.83
CA SER A 43 6.35 8.97 14.86
C SER A 43 6.35 7.45 14.75
N GLY A 44 7.49 6.80 15.04
CA GLY A 44 7.69 5.36 14.81
C GLY A 44 8.46 5.12 13.52
N LEU A 45 8.12 4.05 12.79
CA LEU A 45 8.76 3.70 11.50
C LEU A 45 10.31 3.62 11.59
N GLY A 46 10.85 2.95 12.60
CA GLY A 46 12.30 2.93 12.87
C GLY A 46 13.18 2.35 11.74
N ASP A 47 12.57 1.61 10.80
CA ASP A 47 13.27 1.00 9.66
C ASP A 47 13.04 1.76 8.34
N VAL A 48 12.35 2.90 8.36
CA VAL A 48 11.98 3.63 7.13
C VAL A 48 13.18 4.30 6.47
N GLY A 49 13.26 4.16 5.15
CA GLY A 49 14.26 4.81 4.31
C GLY A 49 13.83 6.19 3.83
N LEU A 50 14.83 7.02 3.48
CA LEU A 50 14.58 8.27 2.75
C LEU A 50 14.00 7.95 1.37
N ASN A 51 12.98 8.71 0.96
CA ASN A 51 12.20 8.51 -0.27
C ASN A 51 11.45 7.17 -0.34
N GLU A 52 11.27 6.47 0.78
CA GLU A 52 10.41 5.30 0.83
C GLU A 52 8.94 5.68 0.66
N LEU A 53 8.19 4.80 0.00
CA LEU A 53 6.76 4.97 -0.23
C LEU A 53 5.99 4.39 0.97
N LEU A 54 5.22 5.25 1.64
CA LEU A 54 4.41 4.91 2.80
C LEU A 54 2.94 4.80 2.40
N GLU A 55 2.28 3.76 2.88
CA GLU A 55 0.83 3.57 2.77
C GLU A 55 0.18 3.92 4.12
N PHE A 56 -0.76 4.86 4.08
CA PHE A 56 -1.58 5.24 5.23
C PHE A 56 -2.77 4.28 5.34
N GLU A 57 -3.38 4.17 6.53
CA GLU A 57 -4.55 3.32 6.75
C GLU A 57 -5.74 3.64 5.84
N THR A 58 -5.80 4.86 5.31
CA THR A 58 -6.81 5.31 4.35
C THR A 58 -6.55 4.86 2.91
N GLY A 59 -5.44 4.18 2.64
CA GLY A 59 -4.97 3.82 1.30
C GLY A 59 -4.30 4.98 0.56
N VAL A 60 -4.13 6.14 1.21
CA VAL A 60 -3.33 7.25 0.67
C VAL A 60 -1.86 6.85 0.69
N MET A 61 -1.13 7.23 -0.36
CA MET A 61 0.31 6.99 -0.49
C MET A 61 1.07 8.29 -0.27
N GLY A 62 2.19 8.24 0.45
CA GLY A 62 3.08 9.38 0.68
C GLY A 62 4.54 8.98 0.56
N ILE A 63 5.44 9.97 0.44
CA ILE A 63 6.88 9.75 0.35
C ILE A 63 7.54 10.22 1.65
N ALA A 64 8.45 9.40 2.19
CA ALA A 64 9.27 9.77 3.33
C ALA A 64 10.32 10.83 2.92
N LEU A 65 10.03 12.10 3.17
CA LEU A 65 10.85 13.23 2.71
C LEU A 65 12.00 13.61 3.65
N ASN A 66 11.82 13.42 4.97
CA ASN A 66 12.83 13.71 5.98
C ASN A 66 12.72 12.72 7.14
N LEU A 67 13.85 12.35 7.74
CA LEU A 67 13.93 11.42 8.87
C LEU A 67 14.58 12.15 10.06
N GLU A 68 13.88 12.20 11.19
CA GLU A 68 14.31 12.87 12.43
C GLU A 68 14.08 11.99 13.67
#